data_AF-A0AAU8BIA8-F1
#
_entry.id   AF-A0AAU8BIA8-F1
#
_cell.length_a   1.000
_cell.length_b   1.000
_cell.length_c   1.000
_cell.angle_alpha   90.00
_cell.angle_beta   90.00
_cell.angle_gamma   90.00
#
_symmetry.space_group_name_H-M   'P 1'
#
loop_
_entity.id
_entity.type
_entity.pdbx_description
1 polymer ?
#
loop_
_entity_poly.entity_id
_entity_poly.type
_entity_poly.pdbx_seq_one_letter_code
_entity_poly.pdbx_strand_id
1 'polypeptide(L)'
;MKKKLFLFFFVVVTVTIVILPSEERVMWCASGVEMKVFNRDQCLAYFEYMGPSHKLTEIVARDFGLTALLNAEGTFHKYVLIQSLLDSNYDINVVTSNQALPLVSAVIQDNFTMFEWLLSRGADPSLSDPLTEKDVRQLLYVYLDEKPTANRHKMLELLNRS
;
A
#
# COMPACT_ATOMS: atom_id res chain seq x y z
N MET A 1 64.32 -19.13 12.10
CA MET A 1 63.56 -19.22 10.83
C MET A 1 62.16 -19.75 11.10
N LYS A 2 61.19 -19.36 10.25
CA LYS A 2 59.72 -19.48 10.37
C LYS A 2 59.04 -18.31 11.12
N LYS A 3 59.04 -17.14 10.48
CA LYS A 3 57.96 -16.15 10.63
C LYS A 3 56.68 -16.82 10.13
N LYS A 4 55.69 -17.04 11.00
CA LYS A 4 54.34 -17.42 10.56
C LYS A 4 53.80 -16.22 9.81
N LEU A 5 53.74 -16.35 8.48
CA LEU A 5 53.16 -15.40 7.56
C LEU A 5 51.69 -15.23 7.93
N PHE A 6 51.37 -14.08 8.49
CA PHE A 6 50.03 -13.58 8.73
C PHE A 6 49.37 -13.45 7.35
N LEU A 7 48.71 -14.52 6.88
CA LEU A 7 47.99 -14.55 5.61
C LEU A 7 46.61 -13.91 5.81
N PHE A 8 46.68 -12.64 6.19
CA PHE A 8 45.59 -11.69 6.22
C PHE A 8 45.62 -10.96 4.90
N PHE A 9 45.23 -11.60 3.81
CA PHE A 9 44.94 -10.87 2.58
C PHE A 9 44.08 -11.76 1.68
N PHE A 10 42.82 -11.33 1.52
CA PHE A 10 42.03 -11.64 0.34
C PHE A 10 41.84 -13.14 0.05
N VAL A 11 41.11 -13.85 0.93
CA VAL A 11 40.16 -14.81 0.36
C VAL A 11 39.23 -13.94 -0.45
N VAL A 12 39.43 -14.05 -1.76
CA VAL A 12 38.77 -13.34 -2.83
C VAL A 12 37.29 -13.34 -2.52
N VAL A 13 36.84 -12.26 -1.88
CA VAL A 13 35.51 -11.73 -2.08
C VAL A 13 35.53 -11.38 -3.55
N THR A 14 35.30 -12.38 -4.42
CA THR A 14 34.75 -12.12 -5.72
C THR A 14 33.45 -11.47 -5.34
N VAL A 15 33.50 -10.15 -5.30
CA VAL A 15 32.37 -9.26 -5.34
C VAL A 15 31.74 -9.56 -6.69
N THR A 16 31.09 -10.73 -6.81
CA THR A 16 29.83 -10.78 -7.52
C THR A 16 28.99 -9.80 -6.72
N ILE A 17 28.95 -8.57 -7.21
CA ILE A 17 27.92 -7.63 -6.83
C ILE A 17 26.64 -8.37 -7.22
N VAL A 18 26.11 -9.18 -6.30
CA VAL A 18 24.69 -9.50 -6.31
C VAL A 18 24.10 -8.14 -6.06
N ILE A 19 23.79 -7.43 -7.15
CA ILE A 19 23.10 -6.15 -7.08
C ILE A 19 21.82 -6.51 -6.35
N LEU A 20 21.79 -6.21 -5.05
CA LEU A 20 20.59 -6.38 -4.24
C LEU A 20 19.47 -5.70 -5.03
N PRO A 21 18.38 -6.42 -5.32
CA PRO A 21 17.27 -5.83 -6.04
C PRO A 21 16.83 -4.56 -5.34
N SER A 22 16.44 -3.57 -6.11
CA SER A 22 15.82 -2.37 -5.54
C SER A 22 14.61 -2.78 -4.73
N GLU A 23 14.31 -2.06 -3.67
CA GLU A 23 13.17 -2.36 -2.80
C GLU A 23 11.85 -2.39 -3.57
N GLU A 24 11.72 -1.56 -4.61
CA GLU A 24 10.63 -1.60 -5.58
C GLU A 24 10.54 -2.95 -6.31
N ARG A 25 11.67 -3.52 -6.76
CA ARG A 25 11.68 -4.86 -7.37
C ARG A 25 11.35 -5.96 -6.36
N VAL A 26 11.81 -5.81 -5.11
CA VAL A 26 11.44 -6.74 -4.03
C VAL A 26 9.93 -6.67 -3.77
N MET A 27 9.34 -5.48 -3.78
CA MET A 27 7.89 -5.28 -3.69
C MET A 27 7.16 -5.96 -4.84
N TRP A 28 7.57 -5.74 -6.10
CA TRP A 28 6.96 -6.41 -7.25
C TRP A 28 7.05 -7.94 -7.16
N CYS A 29 8.17 -8.46 -6.68
CA CYS A 29 8.33 -9.89 -6.43
C CYS A 29 7.44 -10.43 -5.33
N ALA A 30 7.28 -9.70 -4.24
CA ALA A 30 6.30 -9.99 -3.19
C ALA A 30 4.86 -10.04 -3.74
N SER A 31 4.55 -9.20 -4.73
CA SER A 31 3.28 -9.21 -5.48
C SER A 31 3.14 -10.36 -6.50
N GLY A 32 4.16 -11.22 -6.64
CA GLY A 32 4.14 -12.38 -7.51
C GLY A 32 4.84 -12.21 -8.87
N VAL A 33 5.52 -11.08 -9.11
CA VAL A 33 6.37 -10.92 -10.29
C VAL A 33 7.60 -11.81 -10.15
N GLU A 34 7.80 -12.74 -11.09
CA GLU A 34 8.93 -13.66 -11.03
C GLU A 34 10.27 -12.92 -11.05
N MET A 35 11.16 -13.31 -10.12
CA MET A 35 12.53 -12.84 -10.04
C MET A 35 13.51 -13.99 -10.19
N LYS A 36 14.66 -13.73 -10.82
CA LYS A 36 15.71 -14.73 -11.03
C LYS A 36 16.39 -15.20 -9.74
N VAL A 37 16.38 -14.36 -8.70
CA VAL A 37 17.23 -14.52 -7.50
C VAL A 37 16.40 -14.86 -6.26
N PHE A 38 15.18 -14.34 -6.18
CA PHE A 38 14.31 -14.52 -5.04
C PHE A 38 12.95 -15.04 -5.51
N ASN A 39 12.36 -15.93 -4.74
CA ASN A 39 10.96 -16.28 -4.89
C ASN A 39 10.08 -15.31 -4.08
N ARG A 40 8.77 -15.41 -4.28
CA ARG A 40 7.77 -14.58 -3.60
C ARG A 40 7.98 -14.57 -2.08
N ASP A 41 8.09 -15.73 -1.45
CA ASP A 41 8.20 -15.85 0.01
C ASP A 41 9.47 -15.19 0.57
N GLN A 42 10.59 -15.28 -0.17
CA GLN A 42 11.83 -14.58 0.19
C GLN A 42 11.70 -13.07 0.09
N CYS A 43 11.01 -12.57 -0.94
CA CYS A 43 10.72 -11.14 -1.09
C CYS A 43 9.76 -10.64 -0.01
N LEU A 44 8.85 -11.48 0.48
CA LEU A 44 7.95 -11.17 1.57
C LEU A 44 8.67 -11.11 2.91
N ALA A 45 9.52 -12.10 3.19
CA ALA A 45 10.34 -12.15 4.40
C ALA A 45 11.24 -10.90 4.55
N TYR A 46 11.66 -10.27 3.45
CA TYR A 46 12.36 -8.99 3.48
C TYR A 46 11.54 -7.91 4.20
N PHE A 47 10.27 -7.70 3.82
CA PHE A 47 9.43 -6.67 4.43
C PHE A 47 8.98 -7.02 5.84
N GLU A 48 8.84 -8.29 6.16
CA GLU A 48 8.53 -8.74 7.52
C GLU A 48 9.68 -8.44 8.50
N TYR A 49 10.93 -8.64 8.06
CA TYR A 49 12.09 -8.52 8.95
C TYR A 49 12.73 -7.13 8.93
N MET A 50 12.78 -6.50 7.75
CA MET A 50 13.45 -5.22 7.55
C MET A 50 12.47 -4.04 7.53
N GLY A 51 11.19 -4.29 7.25
CA GLY A 51 10.22 -3.25 6.92
C GLY A 51 10.49 -2.61 5.54
N PRO A 52 9.53 -1.86 4.97
CA PRO A 52 9.79 -1.02 3.80
C PRO A 52 10.60 0.22 4.21
N SER A 53 11.48 0.70 3.31
CA SER A 53 12.14 1.99 3.52
C SER A 53 11.16 3.16 3.36
N HIS A 54 11.47 4.30 3.99
CA HIS A 54 10.71 5.54 3.81
C HIS A 54 10.55 5.92 2.33
N LYS A 55 11.58 5.71 1.51
CA LYS A 55 11.54 6.00 0.07
C LYS A 55 10.53 5.13 -0.65
N LEU A 56 10.48 3.83 -0.36
CA LEU A 56 9.49 2.95 -0.95
C LEU A 56 8.10 3.31 -0.45
N THR A 57 7.94 3.59 0.84
CA THR A 57 6.69 4.06 1.44
C THR A 57 6.18 5.31 0.74
N GLU A 58 7.01 6.33 0.47
CA GLU A 58 6.64 7.52 -0.30
C GLU A 58 6.23 7.22 -1.75
N ILE A 59 6.97 6.35 -2.44
CA ILE A 59 6.64 5.92 -3.82
C ILE A 59 5.29 5.21 -3.84
N VAL A 60 5.06 4.30 -2.89
CA VAL A 60 3.82 3.55 -2.77
C VAL A 60 2.65 4.48 -2.43
N ALA A 61 2.84 5.37 -1.47
CA ALA A 61 1.92 6.43 -1.09
C ALA A 61 1.48 7.30 -2.27
N ARG A 62 2.43 7.74 -3.10
CA ARG A 62 2.21 8.67 -4.21
C ARG A 62 1.67 7.99 -5.46
N ASP A 63 2.31 6.90 -5.89
CA ASP A 63 2.10 6.34 -7.23
C ASP A 63 0.98 5.30 -7.26
N PHE A 64 0.80 4.57 -6.15
CA PHE A 64 -0.23 3.53 -6.02
C PHE A 64 -1.38 3.99 -5.13
N GLY A 65 -1.07 4.67 -4.03
CA GLY A 65 -2.02 5.12 -3.02
C GLY A 65 -2.56 3.98 -2.14
N LEU A 66 -3.14 4.34 -0.99
CA LEU A 66 -3.73 3.37 -0.05
C LEU A 66 -4.80 2.49 -0.70
N THR A 67 -5.61 3.05 -1.60
CA THR A 67 -6.65 2.31 -2.33
C THR A 67 -6.10 1.13 -3.12
N ALA A 68 -5.04 1.33 -3.92
CA ALA A 68 -4.50 0.25 -4.76
C ALA A 68 -3.97 -0.90 -3.89
N LEU A 69 -3.31 -0.58 -2.77
CA LEU A 69 -2.87 -1.57 -1.80
C LEU A 69 -4.05 -2.27 -1.11
N LEU A 70 -5.10 -1.53 -0.78
CA LEU A 70 -6.30 -2.08 -0.14
C LEU A 70 -7.08 -3.04 -1.07
N ASN A 71 -6.84 -3.00 -2.37
CA ASN A 71 -7.50 -3.88 -3.34
C ASN A 71 -6.62 -5.01 -3.88
N ALA A 72 -5.32 -4.99 -3.57
CA ALA A 72 -4.41 -6.04 -4.00
C ALA A 72 -4.77 -7.38 -3.35
N GLU A 73 -4.78 -8.46 -4.14
CA GLU A 73 -4.99 -9.83 -3.66
C GLU A 73 -3.75 -10.33 -2.90
N GLY A 74 -3.97 -10.97 -1.74
CA GLY A 74 -2.90 -11.44 -0.85
C GLY A 74 -3.00 -10.80 0.53
N THR A 75 -3.59 -11.51 1.48
CA THR A 75 -4.17 -10.92 2.69
C THR A 75 -3.16 -10.53 3.78
N PHE A 76 -2.01 -11.18 3.92
CA PHE A 76 -1.13 -10.93 5.07
C PHE A 76 -0.20 -9.71 4.87
N HIS A 77 0.41 -9.58 3.69
CA HIS A 77 1.52 -8.64 3.46
C HIS A 77 1.07 -7.24 3.05
N LYS A 78 -0.18 -7.13 2.57
CA LYS A 78 -0.92 -5.87 2.42
C LYS A 78 -0.94 -5.07 3.72
N TYR A 79 -1.08 -5.73 4.86
CA TYR A 79 -1.14 -5.04 6.14
C TYR A 79 0.20 -4.45 6.57
N VAL A 80 1.35 -5.04 6.19
CA VAL A 80 2.69 -4.55 6.57
C VAL A 80 3.00 -3.21 5.89
N LEU A 81 2.78 -3.11 4.58
CA LEU A 81 2.97 -1.85 3.83
C LEU A 81 1.96 -0.79 4.28
N ILE A 82 0.70 -1.15 4.51
CA ILE A 82 -0.34 -0.23 5.00
C ILE A 82 -0.02 0.26 6.41
N GLN A 83 0.43 -0.60 7.32
CA GLN A 83 0.83 -0.21 8.66
C GLN A 83 2.00 0.76 8.62
N SER A 84 3.03 0.46 7.81
CA SER A 84 4.17 1.36 7.68
C SER A 84 3.80 2.71 7.05
N LEU A 85 2.87 2.72 6.09
CA LEU A 85 2.29 3.96 5.56
C LEU A 85 1.60 4.77 6.66
N LEU A 86 0.78 4.12 7.49
CA LEU A 86 0.12 4.79 8.61
C LEU A 86 1.11 5.33 9.65
N ASP A 87 2.16 4.57 9.97
CA ASP A 87 3.20 4.97 10.91
C ASP A 87 4.02 6.17 10.38
N SER A 88 4.05 6.36 9.06
CA SER A 88 4.77 7.46 8.41
C SER A 88 4.01 8.80 8.38
N ASN A 89 2.90 8.92 9.14
CA ASN A 89 2.04 10.11 9.15
C ASN A 89 1.49 10.43 7.74
N TYR A 90 1.20 9.39 6.96
CA TYR A 90 0.59 9.51 5.63
C TYR A 90 -0.77 10.22 5.74
N ASP A 91 -0.92 11.30 4.98
CA ASP A 91 -2.19 12.00 4.87
C ASP A 91 -3.18 11.16 4.08
N ILE A 92 -4.18 10.61 4.79
CA ILE A 92 -5.21 9.72 4.28
C ILE A 92 -6.13 10.38 3.24
N ASN A 93 -6.08 11.71 3.11
CA ASN A 93 -6.88 12.49 2.18
C ASN A 93 -6.15 12.79 0.86
N VAL A 94 -4.91 12.31 0.69
CA VAL A 94 -4.16 12.52 -0.56
C VAL A 94 -4.84 11.80 -1.71
N VAL A 95 -5.08 12.56 -2.79
CA VAL A 95 -5.60 12.03 -4.05
C VAL A 95 -4.63 11.00 -4.63
N THR A 96 -5.17 9.85 -5.03
CA THR A 96 -4.37 8.83 -5.74
C THR A 96 -3.89 9.36 -7.09
N SER A 97 -2.91 8.66 -7.71
CA SER A 97 -2.42 8.98 -9.06
C SER A 97 -3.52 9.00 -10.13
N ASN A 98 -4.65 8.32 -9.89
CA ASN A 98 -5.86 8.34 -10.72
C ASN A 98 -6.81 9.50 -10.40
N GLN A 99 -6.38 10.50 -9.63
CA GLN A 99 -7.15 11.67 -9.20
C GLN A 99 -8.40 11.36 -8.34
N ALA A 100 -8.49 10.16 -7.76
CA ALA A 100 -9.58 9.80 -6.86
C ALA A 100 -9.13 9.85 -5.38
N LEU A 101 -9.99 10.38 -4.50
CA LEU A 101 -9.79 10.31 -3.05
C LEU A 101 -9.92 8.85 -2.56
N PRO A 102 -9.15 8.43 -1.54
CA PRO A 102 -9.22 7.06 -1.04
C PRO A 102 -10.63 6.64 -0.59
N LEU A 103 -11.34 7.53 0.09
CA LEU A 103 -12.70 7.27 0.57
C LEU A 103 -13.73 7.14 -0.57
N VAL A 104 -13.59 7.97 -1.61
CA VAL A 104 -14.41 7.88 -2.85
C VAL A 104 -14.20 6.54 -3.54
N SER A 105 -12.96 6.08 -3.60
CA SER A 105 -12.63 4.79 -4.22
C SER A 105 -13.32 3.61 -3.55
N ALA A 106 -13.54 3.67 -2.24
CA ALA A 106 -14.26 2.63 -1.50
C ALA A 106 -15.75 2.56 -1.86
N VAL A 107 -16.38 3.72 -2.13
CA VAL A 107 -17.77 3.80 -2.59
C VAL A 107 -17.92 3.20 -4.00
N ILE A 108 -17.03 3.58 -4.92
CA ILE A 108 -17.03 3.09 -6.31
C ILE A 108 -16.93 1.56 -6.34
N GLN A 109 -16.09 1.00 -5.46
CA GLN A 109 -15.81 -0.43 -5.40
C GLN A 109 -16.74 -1.23 -4.49
N ASP A 110 -17.73 -0.57 -3.87
CA ASP A 110 -18.66 -1.21 -2.93
C ASP A 110 -17.96 -1.92 -1.74
N ASN A 111 -16.81 -1.41 -1.32
CA ASN A 111 -15.97 -2.03 -0.30
C ASN A 111 -16.19 -1.39 1.08
N PHE A 112 -17.17 -1.91 1.83
CA PHE A 112 -17.55 -1.38 3.14
C PHE A 112 -16.41 -1.45 4.16
N THR A 113 -15.65 -2.55 4.20
CA THR A 113 -14.53 -2.71 5.14
C THR A 113 -13.45 -1.65 4.91
N MET A 114 -13.13 -1.36 3.65
CA MET A 114 -12.18 -0.28 3.31
C MET A 114 -12.73 1.08 3.73
N PHE A 115 -14.01 1.35 3.45
CA PHE A 115 -14.65 2.61 3.80
C PHE A 115 -14.63 2.88 5.31
N GLU A 116 -15.05 1.89 6.11
CA GLU A 116 -15.04 1.97 7.58
C GLU A 116 -13.63 2.16 8.11
N TRP A 117 -12.66 1.42 7.57
CA TRP A 117 -11.26 1.55 7.97
C TRP A 117 -10.71 2.96 7.67
N LEU A 118 -10.98 3.51 6.49
CA LEU A 118 -10.52 4.86 6.12
C LEU A 118 -11.10 5.92 7.06
N LEU A 119 -12.40 5.87 7.35
CA LEU A 119 -13.03 6.78 8.33
C LEU A 119 -12.42 6.64 9.73
N SER A 120 -12.17 5.41 10.19
CA SER A 120 -11.54 5.16 11.51
C SER A 120 -10.13 5.74 11.63
N ARG A 121 -9.50 6.06 10.49
CA ARG A 121 -8.16 6.66 10.40
C ARG A 121 -8.19 8.16 10.08
N GLY A 122 -9.35 8.79 10.11
CA GLY A 122 -9.50 10.24 9.93
C GLY A 122 -9.64 10.69 8.48
N ALA A 123 -10.06 9.81 7.56
CA ALA A 123 -10.45 10.25 6.22
C ALA A 123 -11.63 11.23 6.30
N ASP A 124 -11.53 12.34 5.60
CA ASP A 124 -12.52 13.41 5.61
C ASP A 124 -13.61 13.12 4.54
N PRO A 125 -14.85 12.80 4.96
CA PRO A 125 -15.94 12.52 4.02
C PRO A 125 -16.50 13.77 3.33
N SER A 126 -16.10 14.98 3.75
CA SER A 126 -16.57 16.24 3.14
C SER A 126 -15.75 16.67 1.92
N LEU A 127 -14.60 16.02 1.67
CA LEU A 127 -13.78 16.33 0.52
C LEU A 127 -14.48 15.91 -0.77
N SER A 128 -14.65 16.89 -1.66
CA SER A 128 -15.16 16.66 -3.00
C SER A 128 -14.14 15.94 -3.85
N ASP A 129 -14.59 14.88 -4.51
CA ASP A 129 -13.83 14.20 -5.55
C ASP A 129 -13.48 15.18 -6.69
N PRO A 130 -12.20 15.33 -7.07
CA PRO A 130 -11.78 16.31 -8.07
C PRO A 130 -12.39 16.12 -9.47
N LEU A 131 -12.83 14.91 -9.82
CA LEU A 131 -13.38 14.61 -11.14
C LEU A 131 -14.89 14.87 -11.20
N THR A 132 -15.60 14.54 -10.13
CA THR A 132 -17.07 14.61 -10.10
C THR A 132 -17.61 15.81 -9.33
N GLU A 133 -16.74 16.51 -8.61
CA GLU A 133 -17.04 17.60 -7.66
C GLU A 133 -18.01 17.20 -6.54
N LYS A 134 -18.19 15.88 -6.31
CA LYS A 134 -19.10 15.34 -5.30
C LYS A 134 -18.34 14.83 -4.09
N ASP A 135 -18.86 15.10 -2.91
CA ASP A 135 -18.43 14.41 -1.69
C ASP A 135 -18.94 12.94 -1.67
N VAL A 136 -18.46 12.13 -0.70
CA VAL A 136 -18.83 10.71 -0.66
C VAL A 136 -20.31 10.47 -0.36
N ARG A 137 -20.99 11.41 0.31
CA ARG A 137 -22.41 11.31 0.66
C ARG A 137 -23.27 11.54 -0.58
N GLN A 138 -22.98 12.60 -1.33
CA GLN A 138 -23.61 12.89 -2.62
C GLN A 138 -23.39 11.73 -3.60
N LEU A 139 -22.17 11.19 -3.64
CA LEU A 139 -21.85 10.05 -4.49
C LEU A 139 -22.64 8.79 -4.09
N LEU A 140 -22.76 8.49 -2.80
CA LEU A 140 -23.56 7.37 -2.31
C LEU A 140 -25.03 7.48 -2.72
N TYR A 141 -25.65 8.67 -2.67
CA TYR A 141 -27.02 8.85 -3.15
C TYR A 141 -27.17 8.51 -4.64
N VAL A 142 -26.22 8.93 -5.49
CA VAL A 142 -26.22 8.59 -6.92
C VAL A 142 -26.11 7.07 -7.12
N TYR A 143 -25.14 6.42 -6.48
CA TYR A 143 -24.93 4.98 -6.64
C TYR A 143 -26.05 4.14 -6.04
N LEU A 144 -26.72 4.59 -4.98
CA LEU A 144 -27.87 3.89 -4.39
C LEU A 144 -29.10 3.93 -5.31
N ASP A 145 -29.30 5.02 -6.06
CA ASP A 145 -30.36 5.13 -7.06
C ASP A 145 -30.08 4.21 -8.26
N GLU A 146 -28.84 4.20 -8.77
CA GLU A 146 -28.48 3.40 -9.94
C GLU A 146 -28.28 1.90 -9.63
N LYS A 147 -27.56 1.60 -8.53
CA LYS A 147 -27.06 0.25 -8.17
C LYS A 147 -27.03 0.07 -6.65
N PRO A 148 -28.19 -0.11 -6.00
CA PRO A 148 -28.24 -0.29 -4.56
C PRO A 148 -27.55 -1.58 -4.12
N THR A 149 -26.73 -1.49 -3.06
CA THR A 149 -26.06 -2.64 -2.43
C THR A 149 -26.16 -2.52 -0.91
N ALA A 150 -26.09 -3.64 -0.20
CA ALA A 150 -26.11 -3.62 1.27
C ALA A 150 -24.91 -2.83 1.84
N ASN A 151 -23.75 -2.91 1.18
CA ASN A 151 -22.54 -2.20 1.58
C ASN A 151 -22.69 -0.68 1.46
N ARG A 152 -23.25 -0.16 0.36
CA ARG A 152 -23.53 1.29 0.20
C ARG A 152 -24.52 1.82 1.22
N HIS A 153 -25.55 1.04 1.57
CA HIS A 153 -26.47 1.43 2.64
C HIS A 153 -25.75 1.53 3.99
N LYS A 154 -24.88 0.56 4.31
CA LYS A 154 -24.05 0.60 5.53
C LYS A 154 -23.09 1.78 5.54
N MET A 155 -22.47 2.11 4.40
CA MET A 155 -21.60 3.30 4.28
C MET A 155 -22.37 4.59 4.60
N LEU A 156 -23.57 4.76 4.02
CA LEU A 156 -24.41 5.93 4.27
C LEU A 156 -24.87 6.01 5.73
N GLU A 157 -25.24 4.88 6.32
CA GLU A 157 -25.59 4.78 7.73
C GLU A 157 -24.42 5.17 8.63
N LEU A 158 -23.20 4.72 8.30
CA LEU A 158 -21.98 5.06 9.03
C LEU A 158 -21.72 6.57 9.02
N LEU A 159 -21.86 7.22 7.86
CA LEU A 159 -21.73 8.68 7.72
C LEU A 159 -22.78 9.48 8.50
N ASN A 160 -23.95 8.90 8.78
CA ASN A 160 -25.01 9.56 9.57
C ASN A 160 -24.77 9.48 11.08
N ARG A 161 -23.87 8.59 11.52
CA ARG A 161 -23.57 8.34 12.93
C ARG A 161 -22.30 9.05 13.40
N SER A 162 -21.42 9.43 12.48
CA SER A 162 -20.19 10.22 12.69
C SER A 162 -20.47 11.71 12.67
#